data_AF-A0A432MCR9-F1
#
_entry.id   AF-A0A432MCR9-F1
#
_cell.length_a   1.000
_cell.length_b   1.000
_cell.length_c   1.000
_cell.angle_alpha   90.00
_cell.angle_beta   90.00
_cell.angle_gamma   90.00
#
_symmetry.space_group_name_H-M   'P 1'
#
loop_
_entity.id
_entity.type
_entity.pdbx_description
1 polymer ?
#
loop_
_entity_poly.entity_id
_entity_poly.type
_entity_poly.pdbx_seq_one_letter_code
_entity_poly.pdbx_strand_id
1 'polypeptide(L)'
;MIDSLDYAKQDEVREHVWSELWDLVIIDEAHKCIAFTKSSLNQGDEAEKTKRYQVAERLAANSDHLLLLTATPTTATTTASPTSSA
;
A
#
# COMPACT_ATOMS: atom_id res chain seq x y z
N MET A 1 3.94 16.21 -10.36
CA MET A 1 3.61 16.61 -8.97
C MET A 1 4.65 16.00 -8.06
N ILE A 2 5.14 16.72 -7.05
CA ILE A 2 6.03 16.17 -6.02
C ILE A 2 5.42 16.55 -4.68
N ASP A 3 5.08 15.55 -3.88
CA ASP A 3 4.52 15.77 -2.54
C ASP A 3 4.81 14.57 -1.64
N SER A 4 4.59 14.76 -0.34
CA SER A 4 4.65 13.69 0.65
C SER A 4 3.39 12.83 0.63
N LEU A 5 3.54 11.54 0.90
CA LEU A 5 2.40 10.63 1.07
C LEU A 5 1.51 11.02 2.25
N ASP A 6 2.05 11.78 3.22
CA ASP A 6 1.31 12.29 4.36
C ASP A 6 0.41 13.47 4.03
N TYR A 7 0.75 14.25 3.01
CA TYR A 7 -0.16 15.24 2.44
C TYR A 7 -1.19 14.56 1.53
N ALA A 8 -0.75 13.68 0.63
CA ALA A 8 -1.63 13.00 -0.32
C ALA A 8 -2.72 12.13 0.34
N LYS A 9 -2.49 11.66 1.59
CA LYS A 9 -3.49 10.88 2.34
C LYS A 9 -4.57 11.73 3.01
N GLN A 10 -4.48 13.05 3.06
CA GLN A 10 -5.52 13.90 3.67
C GLN A 10 -6.80 13.82 2.85
N ASP A 11 -7.96 13.72 3.49
CA ASP A 11 -9.22 13.39 2.80
C ASP A 11 -9.57 14.41 1.69
N GLU A 12 -9.25 15.70 1.89
CA GLU A 12 -9.48 16.78 0.92
C GLU A 12 -8.55 16.70 -0.32
N VAL A 13 -7.32 16.22 -0.13
CA VAL A 13 -6.29 16.10 -1.17
C VAL A 13 -6.44 14.80 -1.93
N ARG A 14 -6.82 13.74 -1.22
CA ARG A 14 -6.81 12.36 -1.72
C ARG A 14 -7.70 12.18 -2.94
N GLU A 15 -8.91 12.74 -2.91
CA GLU A 15 -9.85 12.62 -4.02
C GLU A 15 -9.31 13.26 -5.30
N HIS A 16 -8.59 14.38 -5.19
CA HIS A 16 -7.93 15.03 -6.32
C HIS A 16 -6.78 14.17 -6.87
N VAL A 17 -5.97 13.59 -6.00
CA VAL A 17 -4.86 12.69 -6.40
C VAL A 17 -5.40 11.43 -7.09
N TRP A 18 -6.56 10.94 -6.67
CA TRP A 18 -7.22 9.75 -7.19
C TRP A 18 -8.00 9.96 -8.48
N SER A 19 -8.43 11.17 -8.80
CA SER A 19 -9.17 11.46 -10.04
C SER A 19 -8.26 11.54 -11.27
N GLU A 20 -6.95 11.74 -11.08
CA GLU A 20 -5.97 11.86 -12.16
C GLU A 20 -5.50 10.48 -12.66
N LEU A 21 -5.14 10.43 -13.95
CA LEU A 21 -4.43 9.31 -14.56
C LEU A 21 -2.94 9.66 -14.65
N TRP A 22 -2.09 8.77 -14.16
CA TRP A 22 -0.65 9.02 -14.07
C TRP A 22 0.12 8.17 -15.07
N ASP A 23 0.91 8.76 -15.95
CA ASP A 23 1.81 7.97 -16.81
C ASP A 23 2.90 7.27 -15.98
N LEU A 24 3.38 7.92 -14.92
CA LEU A 24 4.42 7.42 -14.03
C LEU A 24 4.21 7.87 -12.58
N VAL A 25 4.24 6.92 -11.66
CA VAL A 25 4.26 7.15 -10.21
C VAL A 25 5.57 6.62 -9.63
N ILE A 26 6.22 7.43 -8.79
CA ILE A 26 7.40 7.03 -8.02
C ILE A 26 7.06 7.19 -6.53
N ILE A 27 7.17 6.10 -5.77
CA ILE A 27 6.98 6.13 -4.31
C ILE A 27 8.33 5.87 -3.66
N ASP A 28 8.85 6.90 -2.99
CA ASP A 28 10.03 6.79 -2.14
C ASP A 28 9.68 6.30 -0.74
N GLU A 29 10.62 5.62 -0.09
CA GLU A 29 10.45 4.95 1.20
C GLU A 29 9.19 4.05 1.24
N ALA A 30 8.99 3.27 0.18
CA ALA A 30 7.79 2.44 -0.01
C ALA A 30 7.53 1.45 1.13
N HIS A 31 8.54 1.13 1.95
CA HIS A 31 8.37 0.36 3.19
C HIS A 31 7.42 1.01 4.21
N LYS A 32 7.07 2.29 4.07
CA LYS A 32 6.06 2.99 4.91
C LYS A 32 4.61 2.73 4.46
N CYS A 33 4.41 2.08 3.32
CA CYS A 33 3.11 1.73 2.75
C CYS A 33 2.70 0.30 3.15
N ILE A 34 2.43 0.08 4.45
CA ILE A 34 2.12 -1.26 4.99
C ILE A 34 0.61 -1.43 5.18
N ALA A 35 0.09 -2.63 4.90
CA ALA A 35 -1.19 -3.11 5.39
C ALA A 35 -0.95 -4.08 6.54
N PHE A 36 -1.72 -3.97 7.62
CA PHE A 36 -1.59 -4.87 8.76
C PHE A 36 -2.65 -5.96 8.67
N THR A 37 -2.26 -7.22 8.71
CA THR A 37 -3.20 -8.34 8.81
C THR A 37 -3.55 -8.55 10.27
N LYS A 38 -4.82 -8.32 10.65
CA LYS A 38 -5.33 -8.73 11.96
C LYS A 38 -5.78 -10.19 11.86
N SER A 39 -4.88 -11.12 12.16
CA SER A 39 -5.25 -12.53 12.36
C SER A 39 -5.96 -12.66 13.70
N SER A 40 -7.28 -12.44 13.71
CA SER A 40 -8.12 -12.69 14.88
C SER A 40 -8.59 -14.14 14.82
N LEU A 41 -8.31 -14.93 15.86
CA LEU A 41 -8.57 -16.39 15.92
C LEU A 41 -10.02 -16.82 15.62
N ASN A 42 -10.97 -15.88 15.55
CA ASN A 42 -12.40 -16.14 15.34
C ASN A 42 -13.05 -15.32 14.20
N GLN A 43 -12.29 -14.52 13.45
CA GLN A 43 -12.83 -13.67 12.38
C GLN A 43 -11.83 -13.71 11.22
N GLY A 44 -12.29 -14.05 10.01
CA GLY A 44 -11.43 -14.25 8.85
C GLY A 44 -10.43 -13.12 8.65
N ASP A 45 -9.25 -13.45 8.10
CA ASP A 45 -8.13 -12.53 7.90
C ASP A 45 -8.59 -11.24 7.22
N GLU A 46 -8.79 -10.17 8.00
CA GLU A 46 -9.16 -8.86 7.49
C GLU A 46 -7.90 -7.98 7.51
N ALA A 47 -7.40 -7.64 6.32
CA ALA A 47 -6.28 -6.74 6.17
C ALA A 47 -6.73 -5.30 6.47
N GLU A 48 -6.27 -4.75 7.59
CA GLU A 48 -6.47 -3.34 7.92
C GLU A 48 -5.47 -2.49 7.12
N LYS A 49 -5.93 -1.98 5.98
CA LYS A 49 -5.14 -1.14 5.07
C LYS A 49 -4.94 0.24 5.70
N THR A 50 -3.68 0.64 5.90
CA THR A 50 -3.36 2.01 6.36
C THR A 50 -3.72 3.05 5.29
N LYS A 51 -3.98 4.30 5.68
CA LYS A 51 -4.26 5.39 4.72
C LYS A 51 -3.15 5.56 3.67
N ARG A 52 -1.88 5.38 4.05
CA ARG A 52 -0.74 5.42 3.12
C ARG A 52 -0.80 4.28 2.09
N TYR A 53 -1.09 3.06 2.57
CA TYR A 53 -1.30 1.91 1.69
C TYR A 53 -2.45 2.15 0.71
N GLN A 54 -3.59 2.68 1.17
CA GLN A 54 -4.74 2.96 0.31
C GLN A 54 -4.42 3.97 -0.81
N VAL A 55 -3.66 5.03 -0.50
CA VAL A 55 -3.20 6.00 -1.51
C VAL A 55 -2.29 5.33 -2.52
N ALA A 56 -1.29 4.58 -2.05
CA ALA A 56 -0.35 3.87 -2.93
C ALA A 56 -1.06 2.83 -3.82
N GLU A 57 -2.00 2.06 -3.27
CA GLU A 57 -2.80 1.06 -3.99
C GLU A 57 -3.63 1.70 -5.09
N ARG A 58 -4.28 2.84 -4.80
CA ARG A 58 -5.10 3.54 -5.79
C ARG A 58 -4.26 4.22 -6.87
N LEU A 59 -3.11 4.80 -6.51
CA LEU A 59 -2.16 5.35 -7.48
C LEU A 59 -1.63 4.26 -8.41
N ALA A 60 -1.28 3.09 -7.88
CA ALA A 60 -0.85 1.95 -8.68
C ALA A 60 -1.92 1.49 -9.67
N ALA A 61 -3.20 1.52 -9.28
CA ALA A 61 -4.31 1.17 -10.15
C ALA A 61 -4.61 2.22 -11.22
N ASN A 62 -4.25 3.48 -10.97
CA ASN A 62 -4.49 4.62 -11.86
C ASN A 62 -3.21 5.10 -12.55
N SER A 63 -2.20 4.23 -12.69
CA SER A 63 -0.94 4.55 -13.36
C SER A 63 -0.51 3.49 -14.35
N ASP A 64 0.08 3.92 -15.47
CA ASP A 64 0.66 3.01 -16.46
C ASP A 64 1.99 2.41 -15.96
N HIS A 65 2.78 3.20 -15.23
CA HIS A 65 4.07 2.80 -14.69
C HIS A 65 4.20 3.16 -13.21
N LEU A 66 4.71 2.20 -12.42
CA LEU A 66 4.97 2.37 -10.99
C LEU A 66 6.40 1.95 -10.64
N LEU A 67 7.14 2.86 -10.01
CA LEU A 67 8.47 2.62 -9.45
C LEU A 67 8.43 2.76 -7.93
N LEU A 68 8.79 1.70 -7.22
CA LEU A 68 8.89 1.70 -5.76
C LEU A 68 10.36 1.75 -5.35
N LEU A 69 10.74 2.80 -4.62
CA LEU A 69 12.06 2.96 -4.04
C LEU A 69 11.96 2.66 -2.54
N THR A 70 12.84 1.81 -2.03
CA THR A 70 12.92 1.54 -0.59
C THR A 70 14.37 1.27 -0.19
N ALA A 71 14.78 1.84 0.94
CA ALA A 71 16.11 1.59 1.49
C ALA A 71 16.26 0.20 2.13
N THR A 72 15.14 -0.46 2.49
CA THR A 72 15.16 -1.74 3.21
C THR A 72 13.99 -2.61 2.77
N PRO A 73 14.19 -3.89 2.41
CA PRO A 73 13.08 -4.82 2.29
C PRO A 73 12.51 -5.09 3.68
N THR A 74 11.23 -4.76 3.88
CA THR A 74 10.49 -5.06 5.11
C THR A 74 10.26 -6.57 5.20
N THR A 75 10.49 -7.19 6.36
CA THR A 75 10.08 -8.57 6.66
C THR A 75 8.55 -8.66 6.67
N ALA A 76 7.96 -8.81 5.48
CA ALA A 76 6.59 -9.27 5.37
C ALA A 76 6.57 -10.73 5.85
N THR A 77 6.15 -10.95 7.09
CA THR A 77 5.77 -12.29 7.55
C THR A 77 4.47 -12.64 6.82
N THR A 78 4.58 -13.11 5.59
CA THR A 78 3.55 -13.98 5.01
C THR A 78 3.65 -15.28 5.80
N THR A 79 2.79 -15.45 6.81
CA THR A 79 2.54 -16.77 7.41
C THR A 79 1.83 -17.62 6.35
N ALA A 80 2.60 -18.14 5.39
CA ALA A 80 2.18 -19.27 4.59
C ALA A 80 2.11 -20.46 5.53
N SER A 81 0.91 -20.81 5.96
CA SER A 81 0.60 -22.06 6.65
C SER A 81 1.18 -23.22 5.82
N PRO A 82 2.03 -24.10 6.37
CA PRO A 82 2.44 -25.30 5.66
C PRO A 82 1.24 -26.25 5.65
N THR A 83 0.54 -26.35 4.52
CA THR A 83 -0.34 -27.48 4.26
C THR A 83 0.56 -28.71 4.07
N SER A 84 0.83 -29.39 5.19
CA SER A 84 1.40 -30.74 5.21
C SER A 84 0.31 -31.71 4.79
N SER A 85 0.31 -32.09 3.51
CA SER A 85 -0.40 -33.26 3.02
C SER A 85 0.27 -34.52 3.57
N ALA A 86 -0.47 -35.29 4.36
CA ALA A 86 -0.23 -36.70 4.65
C ALA A 86 -1.57 -37.43 4.60
#